data_AF-A0A319EH45-F1
#
_entry.id   AF-A0A319EH45-F1
#
_cell.length_a   1.000
_cell.length_b   1.000
_cell.length_c   1.000
_cell.angle_alpha   90.00
_cell.angle_beta   90.00
_cell.angle_gamma   90.00
#
_symmetry.space_group_name_H-M   'P 1'
#
loop_
_entity.id
_entity.type
_entity.pdbx_description
1 polymer ?
#
loop_
_entity_poly.entity_id
_entity_poly.type
_entity_poly.pdbx_seq_one_letter_code
_entity_poly.pdbx_strand_id
1 'polypeptide(L)'
;MPDTHRPKSRPTASCLPCRTRKVKCNRLTPCEACVARNIAHECKYAAPDEDRQAIAQAELIADLRAKVNRLRSQLVQGQQRGRVQELDREGPVVEDEGEEDGLAELEAVYAVLRGGSWESAQQVVTRIQAGEPVEEIVARGVY
;
A
#
# COMPACT_ATOMS: atom_id res chain seq x y z
N MET A 1 35.57 -33.98 -43.72
CA MET A 1 35.71 -33.84 -42.25
C MET A 1 34.30 -33.75 -41.69
N PRO A 2 33.87 -34.61 -40.74
CA PRO A 2 32.52 -34.50 -40.21
C PRO A 2 32.45 -33.35 -39.20
N ASP A 3 31.53 -32.43 -39.44
CA ASP A 3 31.19 -31.33 -38.53
C ASP A 3 30.47 -31.92 -37.32
N THR A 4 31.21 -32.25 -36.26
CA THR A 4 30.63 -32.71 -35.00
C THR A 4 30.14 -31.52 -34.19
N HIS A 5 29.12 -30.83 -34.68
CA HIS A 5 28.41 -29.82 -33.91
C HIS A 5 27.49 -30.51 -32.89
N ARG A 6 28.09 -31.21 -31.90
CA ARG A 6 27.35 -31.76 -30.77
C ARG A 6 26.78 -30.57 -30.00
N PRO A 7 25.45 -30.40 -29.91
CA PRO A 7 24.88 -29.31 -29.14
C PRO A 7 25.35 -29.49 -27.69
N LYS A 8 26.05 -28.48 -27.16
CA LYS A 8 26.43 -28.48 -25.75
C LYS A 8 25.14 -28.53 -24.94
N SER A 9 24.95 -29.60 -24.18
CA SER A 9 23.79 -29.76 -23.30
C SER A 9 23.76 -28.57 -22.35
N ARG A 10 22.69 -27.77 -22.39
CA ARG A 10 22.51 -26.65 -21.47
C ARG A 10 22.58 -27.20 -20.04
N PRO A 11 23.53 -26.73 -19.20
CA PRO A 11 23.68 -27.26 -17.85
C PRO A 11 22.39 -27.02 -17.05
N THR A 12 21.98 -28.03 -16.28
CA THR A 12 20.79 -27.92 -15.42
C THR A 12 21.09 -26.97 -14.26
N ALA A 13 20.27 -25.93 -14.11
CA ALA A 13 20.47 -24.91 -13.08
C ALA A 13 19.96 -25.29 -11.68
N SER A 14 19.17 -26.35 -11.55
CA SER A 14 18.65 -26.87 -10.27
C SER A 14 19.66 -27.80 -9.58
N CYS A 15 19.67 -27.82 -8.24
CA CYS A 15 20.53 -28.75 -7.48
C CYS A 15 20.11 -30.22 -7.70
N LEU A 16 21.03 -31.15 -7.44
CA LEU A 16 20.81 -32.59 -7.62
C LEU A 16 19.61 -33.11 -6.81
N PRO A 17 19.46 -32.81 -5.49
CA PRO A 17 18.30 -33.28 -4.72
C PRO A 17 16.97 -32.73 -5.25
N CYS A 18 16.90 -31.44 -5.63
CA CYS A 18 15.68 -30.85 -6.17
C CYS A 18 15.32 -31.42 -7.55
N ARG A 19 16.34 -31.72 -8.38
CA ARG A 19 16.13 -32.36 -9.69
C ARG A 19 15.57 -33.77 -9.54
N THR A 20 16.18 -34.59 -8.67
CA THR A 20 15.72 -35.96 -8.42
C THR A 20 14.30 -35.98 -7.86
N ARG A 21 13.97 -35.03 -6.97
CA ARG A 21 12.64 -34.90 -6.36
C ARG A 21 11.63 -34.14 -7.22
N LYS A 22 12.04 -33.59 -8.37
CA LYS A 22 11.21 -32.78 -9.27
C LYS A 22 10.51 -31.60 -8.57
N VAL A 23 11.21 -30.91 -7.67
CA VAL A 23 10.71 -29.70 -6.96
C VAL A 23 11.40 -28.43 -7.44
N LYS A 24 10.74 -27.26 -7.25
CA LYS A 24 11.34 -25.95 -7.57
C LYS A 24 12.60 -25.72 -6.72
N CYS A 25 13.67 -25.25 -7.36
CA CYS A 25 14.93 -24.90 -6.73
C CYS A 25 15.15 -23.39 -6.88
N ASN A 26 15.41 -22.68 -5.77
CA ASN A 26 15.74 -21.25 -5.77
C ASN A 26 17.22 -20.98 -6.14
N ARG A 27 18.00 -22.03 -6.41
CA ARG A 27 19.38 -21.99 -6.92
C ARG A 27 20.42 -21.29 -6.03
N LEU A 28 20.06 -21.00 -4.77
CA LEU A 28 20.99 -20.57 -3.72
C LEU A 28 21.83 -21.76 -3.22
N THR A 29 22.96 -21.49 -2.57
CA THR A 29 23.86 -22.52 -2.04
C THR A 29 24.00 -22.37 -0.52
N PRO A 30 23.41 -23.25 0.29
CA PRO A 30 22.42 -24.29 -0.05
C PRO A 30 21.05 -23.68 -0.45
N CYS A 31 20.26 -24.44 -1.21
CA CYS A 31 18.95 -23.99 -1.66
C CYS A 31 17.91 -24.10 -0.53
N GLU A 32 16.88 -23.23 -0.52
CA GLU A 32 15.85 -23.21 0.54
C GLU A 32 15.13 -24.55 0.67
N ALA A 33 14.85 -25.22 -0.44
CA ALA A 33 14.17 -26.52 -0.46
C ALA A 33 15.00 -27.63 0.20
N CYS A 34 16.34 -27.53 0.16
CA CYS A 34 17.25 -28.45 0.84
C CYS A 34 17.39 -28.09 2.32
N VAL A 35 17.47 -26.80 2.66
CA VAL A 35 17.50 -26.31 4.05
C VAL A 35 16.23 -26.73 4.79
N ALA A 36 15.05 -26.47 4.22
CA ALA A 36 13.75 -26.83 4.82
C ALA A 36 13.58 -28.35 5.03
N ARG A 37 14.40 -29.18 4.38
CA ARG A 37 14.38 -30.64 4.51
C ARG A 37 15.55 -31.19 5.31
N ASN A 38 16.36 -30.34 5.93
CA ASN A 38 17.55 -30.71 6.69
C ASN A 38 18.60 -31.52 5.89
N ILE A 39 18.66 -31.31 4.57
CA ILE A 39 19.66 -31.95 3.68
C ILE A 39 20.54 -30.90 2.98
N ALA A 40 20.85 -29.79 3.67
CA ALA A 40 21.68 -28.72 3.13
C ALA A 40 23.06 -29.24 2.68
N HIS A 41 23.63 -30.22 3.39
CA HIS A 41 24.91 -30.85 3.07
C HIS A 41 24.90 -31.68 1.77
N GLU A 42 23.72 -32.12 1.31
CA GLU A 42 23.56 -32.82 0.02
C GLU A 42 23.28 -31.87 -1.15
N CYS A 43 23.12 -30.57 -0.88
CA CYS A 43 22.76 -29.57 -1.88
C CYS A 43 23.94 -29.27 -2.81
N LYS A 44 24.06 -30.09 -3.86
CA LYS A 44 25.14 -29.99 -4.86
C LYS A 44 24.59 -29.65 -6.24
N TYR A 45 25.37 -28.91 -7.01
CA TYR A 45 25.01 -28.44 -8.35
C TYR A 45 26.03 -28.92 -9.39
N ALA A 46 25.57 -29.10 -10.63
CA ALA A 46 26.44 -29.45 -11.77
C ALA A 46 26.95 -28.22 -12.56
N ALA A 47 26.21 -27.11 -12.51
CA ALA A 47 26.58 -25.84 -13.14
C ALA A 47 27.46 -24.99 -12.20
N PRO A 48 28.32 -24.10 -12.70
CA PRO A 48 29.11 -23.17 -11.86
C PRO A 48 28.22 -22.15 -11.14
N ASP A 49 28.71 -21.58 -10.04
CA ASP A 49 27.93 -20.70 -9.16
C ASP A 49 27.47 -19.41 -9.87
N GLU A 50 28.33 -18.80 -10.69
CA GLU A 50 28.04 -17.56 -11.41
C GLU A 50 26.80 -17.69 -12.33
N ASP A 51 26.75 -18.74 -13.15
CA ASP A 51 25.61 -19.02 -14.03
C ASP A 51 24.31 -19.21 -13.24
N ARG A 52 24.39 -19.90 -12.10
CA ARG A 52 23.21 -20.16 -11.24
C ARG A 52 22.71 -18.88 -10.60
N GLN A 53 23.63 -18.05 -10.09
CA GLN A 53 23.31 -16.76 -9.48
C GLN A 53 22.69 -15.80 -10.49
N ALA A 54 23.21 -15.73 -11.71
CA ALA A 54 22.63 -14.91 -12.77
C ALA A 54 21.16 -15.29 -13.07
N ILE A 55 20.87 -16.59 -13.13
CA ILE A 55 19.48 -17.08 -13.34
C ILE A 55 18.61 -16.76 -12.11
N ALA A 56 19.10 -16.99 -10.90
CA ALA A 56 18.36 -16.69 -9.67
C ALA A 56 18.04 -15.20 -9.56
N GLN A 57 18.99 -14.34 -9.91
CA GLN A 57 18.82 -12.89 -9.93
C GLN A 57 17.80 -12.45 -10.97
N ALA A 58 17.82 -13.04 -12.17
CA ALA A 58 16.85 -12.73 -13.22
C ALA A 58 15.41 -13.07 -12.80
N GLU A 59 15.21 -14.22 -12.15
CA GLU A 59 13.90 -14.61 -11.60
C GLU A 59 13.45 -13.65 -10.50
N LEU A 60 14.34 -13.29 -9.57
CA LEU A 60 14.03 -12.32 -8.52
C LEU A 60 13.63 -10.96 -9.09
N ILE A 61 14.33 -10.47 -10.11
CA ILE A 61 14.00 -9.22 -10.80
C ILE A 61 12.61 -9.31 -11.45
N ALA A 62 12.30 -10.44 -12.10
CA ALA A 62 11.00 -10.64 -12.72
C ALA A 62 9.86 -10.63 -11.68
N ASP A 63 10.04 -11.33 -10.56
CA ASP A 63 9.07 -11.38 -9.46
C ASP A 63 8.86 -9.99 -8.84
N LEU A 64 9.94 -9.24 -8.61
CA LEU A 64 9.87 -7.87 -8.09
C LEU A 64 9.15 -6.94 -9.05
N ARG A 65 9.42 -7.02 -10.37
CA ARG A 65 8.71 -6.24 -11.39
C ARG A 65 7.22 -6.57 -11.41
N ALA A 66 6.85 -7.85 -11.33
CA ALA A 66 5.46 -8.28 -11.27
C ALA A 66 4.76 -7.76 -10.00
N LYS A 67 5.44 -7.82 -8.85
CA LYS A 67 4.93 -7.29 -7.57
C LYS A 67 4.71 -5.78 -7.65
N VAL A 68 5.67 -5.02 -8.18
CA VAL A 68 5.55 -3.57 -8.38
C VAL A 68 4.35 -3.25 -9.27
N ASN A 69 4.19 -3.95 -10.40
CA ASN A 69 3.06 -3.73 -11.29
C ASN A 69 1.72 -4.03 -10.61
N ARG A 70 1.63 -5.14 -9.87
CA ARG A 70 0.42 -5.48 -9.09
C ARG A 70 0.08 -4.41 -8.07
N LEU A 71 1.06 -3.95 -7.30
CA LEU A 71 0.86 -2.92 -6.27
C LEU A 71 0.42 -1.58 -6.90
N ARG A 72 1.04 -1.19 -8.02
CA ARG A 72 0.63 0.00 -8.78
C ARG A 72 -0.82 -0.11 -9.26
N SER A 73 -1.20 -1.25 -9.82
CA SER A 73 -2.60 -1.48 -10.25
C SER A 73 -3.58 -1.43 -9.08
N GLN A 74 -3.21 -1.96 -7.91
CA GLN A 74 -4.05 -1.90 -6.71
C GLN A 74 -4.24 -0.46 -6.21
N LEU A 75 -3.19 0.38 -6.24
CA LEU A 75 -3.31 1.78 -5.86
C LEU A 75 -4.24 2.55 -6.81
N VAL A 76 -4.09 2.36 -8.11
CA VAL A 76 -4.96 3.00 -9.12
C VAL A 76 -6.41 2.53 -8.95
N GLN A 77 -6.65 1.23 -8.74
CA GLN A 77 -7.99 0.69 -8.49
C GLN A 77 -8.58 1.18 -7.16
N GLY A 78 -7.77 1.29 -6.11
CA GLY A 78 -8.18 1.82 -4.81
C GLY A 78 -8.55 3.30 -4.88
N GLN A 79 -7.77 4.11 -5.60
CA GLN A 79 -8.08 5.51 -5.89
C GLN A 79 -9.38 5.65 -6.69
N GLN A 80 -9.60 4.79 -7.69
CA GLN A 80 -10.86 4.78 -8.44
C GLN A 80 -12.04 4.37 -7.55
N ARG A 81 -11.90 3.33 -6.71
CA ARG A 81 -12.95 2.95 -5.75
C ARG A 81 -13.28 4.03 -4.74
N GLY A 82 -12.29 4.81 -4.29
CA GLY A 82 -12.53 6.00 -3.46
C GLY A 82 -13.30 7.08 -4.23
N ARG A 83 -12.88 7.36 -5.47
CA ARG A 83 -13.51 8.36 -6.34
C ARG A 83 -14.94 8.00 -6.77
N VAL A 84 -15.24 6.73 -7.01
CA VAL A 84 -16.60 6.28 -7.39
C VAL A 84 -17.54 6.32 -6.18
N GLN A 85 -17.05 5.98 -4.97
CA GLN A 85 -17.83 6.14 -3.73
C GLN A 85 -18.11 7.61 -3.38
N GLU A 86 -17.28 8.54 -3.81
CA GLU A 86 -17.52 9.99 -3.64
C GLU A 86 -18.62 10.48 -4.60
N LEU A 87 -18.65 9.98 -5.84
CA LEU A 87 -19.65 10.35 -6.86
C LEU A 87 -21.02 9.67 -6.66
N ASP A 88 -21.06 8.45 -6.11
CA ASP A 88 -22.33 7.77 -5.78
C ASP A 88 -22.91 8.19 -4.40
N ARG A 89 -22.14 8.94 -3.60
CA ARG A 89 -22.59 9.56 -2.34
C ARG A 89 -23.02 11.02 -2.55
N GLU A 90 -23.11 11.48 -3.79
CA GLU A 90 -23.99 12.60 -4.13
C GLU A 90 -25.40 12.01 -4.26
N GLY A 91 -26.10 11.94 -3.12
CA GLY A 91 -27.56 11.89 -3.13
C GLY A 91 -28.10 13.10 -3.91
N PRO A 92 -29.41 13.15 -4.26
CA PRO A 92 -29.96 14.34 -4.90
C PRO A 92 -29.52 15.57 -4.12
N VAL A 93 -28.78 16.47 -4.78
CA VAL A 93 -28.41 17.77 -4.24
C VAL A 93 -29.73 18.51 -4.08
N VAL A 94 -30.33 18.37 -2.91
CA VAL A 94 -31.24 19.37 -2.39
C VAL A 94 -30.31 20.55 -2.12
N GLU A 95 -30.38 21.56 -2.99
CA GLU A 95 -29.89 22.90 -2.69
C GLU A 95 -30.74 23.38 -1.49
N ASP A 96 -30.31 23.00 -0.29
CA ASP A 96 -30.86 23.52 0.95
C ASP A 96 -30.13 24.83 1.21
N GLU A 97 -30.78 25.94 0.89
CA GLU A 97 -30.28 27.30 1.12
C GLU A 97 -29.97 27.59 2.60
N GLY A 98 -30.10 26.61 3.52
CA GLY A 98 -29.75 26.69 4.94
C GLY A 98 -28.42 26.04 5.36
N GLU A 99 -27.69 25.32 4.49
CA GLU A 99 -26.40 24.71 4.86
C GLU A 99 -25.22 25.70 4.88
N GLU A 100 -25.27 26.79 4.11
CA GLU A 100 -24.26 27.85 4.14
C GLU A 100 -24.30 28.66 5.45
N ASP A 101 -25.50 28.88 6.00
CA ASP A 101 -25.71 29.64 7.23
C ASP A 101 -25.11 28.93 8.45
N GLY A 102 -25.34 27.62 8.58
CA GLY A 102 -24.78 26.83 9.69
C GLY A 102 -23.24 26.73 9.65
N LEU A 103 -22.64 26.76 8.45
CA LEU A 103 -21.18 26.78 8.30
C LEU A 103 -20.59 28.13 8.72
N ALA A 104 -21.23 29.24 8.33
CA ALA A 104 -20.80 30.58 8.69
C ALA A 104 -20.89 30.82 10.20
N GLU A 105 -21.95 30.33 10.85
CA GLU A 105 -22.12 30.40 12.31
C GLU A 105 -21.04 29.59 13.06
N LEU A 106 -20.75 28.38 12.57
CA LEU A 106 -19.71 27.54 13.16
C LEU A 106 -18.32 28.14 12.98
N GLU A 107 -18.06 28.77 11.83
CA GLU A 107 -16.81 29.47 11.56
C GLU A 107 -16.62 30.68 12.49
N ALA A 108 -17.69 31.44 12.76
CA ALA A 108 -17.65 32.56 13.71
C ALA A 108 -17.30 32.12 15.14
N VAL A 109 -17.91 31.03 15.63
CA VAL A 109 -17.56 30.43 16.93
C VAL A 109 -16.10 30.00 16.95
N TYR A 110 -15.63 29.36 15.88
CA TYR A 110 -14.27 28.86 15.80
C TYR A 110 -13.21 29.97 15.71
N ALA A 111 -13.53 31.09 15.04
CA ALA A 111 -12.67 32.27 15.00
C ALA A 111 -12.37 32.82 16.41
N VAL A 112 -13.36 32.81 17.29
CA VAL A 112 -13.24 33.31 18.67
C VAL A 112 -12.46 32.35 19.55
N LEU A 113 -12.71 31.04 19.41
CA LEU A 113 -11.95 30.02 20.13
C LEU A 113 -10.46 30.00 19.73
N ARG A 114 -10.16 30.29 18.46
CA ARG A 114 -8.80 30.25 17.92
C ARG A 114 -8.02 31.55 18.15
N GLY A 115 -8.67 32.70 18.04
CA GLY A 115 -8.00 34.00 17.99
C GLY A 115 -8.62 35.11 18.85
N GLY A 116 -9.70 34.83 19.57
CA GLY A 116 -10.33 35.78 20.49
C GLY A 116 -9.56 35.95 21.80
N SER A 117 -10.04 36.86 22.65
CA SER A 117 -9.52 37.00 24.00
C SER A 117 -9.81 35.73 24.82
N TRP A 118 -9.01 35.47 25.85
CA TRP A 118 -9.24 34.34 26.76
C TRP A 118 -10.64 34.38 27.41
N GLU A 119 -11.12 35.58 27.76
CA GLU A 119 -12.45 35.79 28.35
C GLU A 119 -13.56 35.48 27.34
N SER A 120 -13.41 35.91 26.08
CA SER A 120 -14.35 35.62 24.99
C SER A 120 -14.40 34.11 24.70
N ALA A 121 -13.25 33.44 24.65
CA ALA A 121 -13.18 31.99 24.44
C ALA A 121 -13.82 31.22 25.61
N GLN A 122 -13.56 31.62 26.87
CA GLN A 122 -14.18 31.01 28.05
C GLN A 122 -15.70 31.17 28.04
N GLN A 123 -16.21 32.34 27.64
CA GLN A 123 -17.64 32.59 27.56
C GLN A 123 -18.32 31.71 26.50
N VAL A 124 -17.72 31.59 25.31
CA VAL A 124 -18.20 30.71 24.24
C VAL A 124 -18.23 29.25 24.68
N VAL A 125 -17.13 28.74 25.26
CA VAL A 125 -17.07 27.35 25.75
C VAL A 125 -18.12 27.08 26.83
N THR A 126 -18.35 28.03 27.73
CA THR A 126 -19.37 27.89 28.79
C THR A 126 -20.78 27.73 28.20
N ARG A 127 -21.11 28.50 27.15
CA ARG A 127 -22.41 28.41 26.45
C ARG A 127 -22.57 27.10 25.69
N ILE A 128 -21.51 26.63 25.02
CA ILE A 128 -21.48 25.31 24.36
C ILE A 128 -21.75 24.21 25.40
N GLN A 129 -21.10 24.28 26.57
CA GLN A 129 -21.31 23.30 27.65
C GLN A 129 -22.71 23.37 28.26
N ALA A 130 -23.36 24.53 28.22
CA ALA A 130 -24.76 24.71 28.61
C ALA A 130 -25.77 24.18 27.57
N GLY A 131 -25.29 23.78 26.38
CA GLY A 131 -26.12 23.26 25.29
C GLY A 131 -26.82 24.33 24.47
N GLU A 132 -26.33 25.58 24.49
CA GLU A 132 -26.87 26.62 23.62
C GLU A 132 -26.57 26.32 22.14
N PRO A 133 -27.53 26.51 21.22
CA PRO A 133 -27.31 26.29 19.79
C PRO A 133 -26.35 27.35 19.22
N VAL A 134 -25.60 26.98 18.17
CA VAL A 134 -24.51 27.79 17.59
C VAL A 134 -25.05 29.14 17.07
N GLU A 135 -26.21 29.13 16.42
CA GLU A 135 -26.96 30.31 15.97
C GLU A 135 -27.20 31.34 17.11
N GLU A 136 -27.59 30.89 18.31
CA GLU A 136 -27.81 31.76 19.46
C GLU A 136 -26.51 32.29 20.08
N ILE A 137 -25.44 31.47 20.05
CA ILE A 137 -24.11 31.87 20.53
C ILE A 137 -23.58 33.01 19.66
N VAL A 138 -23.78 32.93 18.34
CA VAL A 138 -23.37 33.94 17.36
C VAL A 138 -24.27 35.18 17.44
N ALA A 139 -25.59 35.02 17.51
CA ALA A 139 -26.55 36.13 17.55
C ALA A 139 -26.41 37.03 18.78
N ARG A 140 -25.91 36.49 19.90
CA ARG A 140 -25.67 37.27 21.13
C ARG A 140 -24.40 38.14 21.07
N GLY A 141 -23.56 38.00 20.03
CA GLY A 141 -22.59 39.00 19.60
C GLY A 141 -21.60 39.52 20.64
N VAL A 142 -21.11 38.67 21.56
CA VAL A 142 -20.07 39.07 22.51
C VAL A 142 -18.77 38.36 22.14
N TYR A 143 -17.95 39.04 21.35
CA TYR A 143 -16.59 38.63 20.99
C TYR A 143 -15.60 39.69 21.47
#